data_AF-A0A1I0JHT4-F1
#
_entry.id   AF-A0A1I0JHT4-F1
#
_cell.length_a   1.000
_cell.length_b   1.000
_cell.length_c   1.000
_cell.angle_alpha   90.00
_cell.angle_beta   90.00
_cell.angle_gamma   90.00
#
_symmetry.space_group_name_H-M   'P 1'
#
loop_
_entity.id
_entity.type
_entity.pdbx_description
1 polymer ?
#
loop_
_entity_poly.entity_id
_entity_poly.type
_entity_poly.pdbx_seq_one_letter_code
_entity_poly.pdbx_strand_id
1 'polypeptide(L)' 'MMEEEKECKDVVTQLTAVRNALDRTAALLVSKNLEKCIRDEKNRGEDSEDLIKEAVNLLVKSR' A
#
# COMPACT_ATOMS: atom_id res chain seq x y z
N MET A 1 11.08 -23.23 6.52
CA MET A 1 9.81 -23.34 7.29
C MET A 1 9.02 -24.57 6.93
N MET A 2 8.51 -24.69 5.70
CA MET A 2 7.82 -25.92 5.25
C MET A 2 8.79 -27.10 5.10
N GLU A 3 9.96 -26.85 4.50
CA GLU A 3 11.06 -27.83 4.42
C GLU A 3 11.63 -28.23 5.80
N GLU A 4 11.38 -27.40 6.82
CA GLU A 4 11.76 -27.65 8.22
C GLU A 4 10.61 -28.27 9.03
N GLU A 5 9.49 -28.65 8.38
CA GLU A 5 8.29 -29.23 9.00
C GLU A 5 7.74 -28.44 10.20
N LYS A 6 7.87 -27.11 10.18
CA LYS A 6 7.33 -26.22 11.23
C LYS A 6 5.81 -26.31 11.32
N GLU A 7 5.26 -26.05 12.52
CA GLU A 7 3.82 -26.05 12.74
C GLU A 7 3.09 -25.07 11.79
N CYS A 8 1.89 -25.47 11.35
CA CYS A 8 1.06 -24.68 10.46
C CYS A 8 0.82 -23.25 11.01
N LYS A 9 0.64 -23.12 12.32
CA LYS A 9 0.45 -21.83 13.00
C LYS A 9 1.64 -20.88 12.76
N ASP A 10 2.86 -21.39 12.80
CA ASP A 10 4.06 -20.57 12.60
C ASP A 10 4.18 -20.12 11.14
N VAL A 11 3.91 -21.04 10.20
CA VAL A 11 3.88 -20.73 8.76
C VAL A 11 2.83 -19.65 8.45
N VAL A 12 1.62 -19.79 8.98
CA VAL A 12 0.54 -18.79 8.82
C VAL A 12 0.92 -17.44 9.44
N THR A 13 1.59 -17.46 10.60
CA THR A 13 2.09 -16.23 11.25
C THR A 13 3.09 -15.49 10.35
N GLN A 14 4.03 -16.22 9.74
CA GLN A 14 5.02 -15.62 8.83
C GLN A 14 4.38 -15.12 7.53
N LEU A 15 3.43 -15.85 6.94
CA LEU A 15 2.68 -15.38 5.77
C LEU A 15 1.88 -14.12 6.09
N THR A 16 1.29 -14.03 7.29
CA THR A 16 0.61 -12.82 7.75
C THR A 16 1.59 -11.65 7.91
N ALA A 17 2.80 -11.90 8.42
CA ALA A 17 3.84 -10.87 8.50
C ALA A 17 4.26 -10.37 7.11
N VAL A 18 4.42 -11.27 6.13
CA VAL A 18 4.72 -10.92 4.73
C VAL A 18 3.60 -10.08 4.14
N ARG A 19 2.34 -10.49 4.29
CA ARG A 19 1.18 -9.71 3.83
C ARG A 19 1.18 -8.30 4.43
N ASN A 20 1.35 -8.18 5.74
CA ASN A 20 1.40 -6.88 6.41
C ASN A 20 2.54 -5.99 5.90
N ALA A 21 3.70 -6.57 5.59
CA ALA A 21 4.82 -5.83 5.02
C ALA A 21 4.52 -5.34 3.60
N LEU A 22 3.85 -6.16 2.78
CA LEU A 22 3.40 -5.79 1.44
C LEU A 22 2.36 -4.67 1.50
N ASP A 23 1.36 -4.76 2.37
CA ASP A 23 0.31 -3.74 2.51
C ASP A 23 0.89 -2.38 2.92
N ARG A 24 1.86 -2.37 3.84
CA ARG A 24 2.59 -1.15 4.23
C ARG A 24 3.41 -0.57 3.09
N THR A 25 4.06 -1.43 2.29
CA THR A 25 4.86 -1.01 1.14
C THR A 25 3.97 -0.41 0.05
N ALA A 26 2.83 -1.04 -0.24
CA ALA A 26 1.84 -0.50 -1.16
C ALA A 26 1.34 0.88 -0.70
N ALA A 27 1.03 1.03 0.60
CA ALA A 27 0.59 2.31 1.13
C ALA A 27 1.64 3.42 1.00
N LEU A 28 2.91 3.10 1.22
CA LEU A 28 4.02 4.03 1.04
C LEU A 28 4.16 4.46 -0.43
N LEU A 29 4.05 3.52 -1.37
CA LEU A 29 4.13 3.81 -2.80
C LEU A 29 2.99 4.72 -3.26
N VAL A 30 1.75 4.39 -2.89
CA VAL A 30 0.58 5.21 -3.23
C VAL A 30 0.72 6.61 -2.64
N SER A 31 1.13 6.74 -1.37
CA SER A 31 1.29 8.04 -0.70
C SER A 31 2.36 8.90 -1.36
N LYS A 32 3.52 8.32 -1.70
CA LYS A 32 4.59 9.04 -2.41
C LYS A 32 4.16 9.49 -3.80
N ASN A 33 3.42 8.64 -4.53
CA ASN A 33 2.91 9.00 -5.83
C ASN A 33 1.87 10.13 -5.75
N LEU A 34 0.94 10.04 -4.79
CA LEU A 34 -0.07 11.08 -4.58
C LEU A 34 0.57 12.43 -4.24
N GLU A 35 1.59 12.46 -3.36
CA GLU A 35 2.32 13.69 -3.05
C GLU A 35 2.89 14.34 -4.30
N LYS A 36 3.51 13.54 -5.17
CA LYS A 36 4.06 14.01 -6.44
C LYS A 36 2.96 14.58 -7.34
N CYS A 37 1.87 13.84 -7.54
CA CYS A 37 0.76 14.28 -8.39
C CYS A 37 0.14 15.60 -7.89
N ILE A 38 -0.12 15.73 -6.59
CA ILE A 38 -0.66 16.98 -6.00
C ILE A 38 0.29 18.17 -6.25
N ARG A 39 1.60 17.97 -6.12
CA ARG A 39 2.58 19.04 -6.42
C ARG A 39 2.53 19.44 -7.89
N ASP A 40 2.36 18.47 -8.80
CA ASP A 40 2.27 18.71 -10.23
C ASP A 40 0.96 19.45 -10.59
N GLU A 41 -0.21 19.02 -10.07
CA GLU A 41 -1.49 19.73 -10.24
C GLU A 41 -1.41 21.17 -9.74
N LYS A 42 -0.84 21.37 -8.54
CA LYS A 42 -0.68 22.71 -7.95
C LYS A 42 0.15 23.63 -8.85
N ASN A 43 1.18 23.11 -9.50
CA ASN A 43 2.01 23.89 -10.43
C ASN A 43 1.26 24.23 -11.72
N ARG A 44 0.28 23.41 -12.13
CA ARG A 44 -0.60 23.66 -13.29
C ARG A 44 -1.83 24.50 -12.94
N GLY A 45 -2.10 24.73 -11.65
CA GLY A 45 -3.30 25.43 -11.18
C GLY A 45 -4.57 24.57 -11.29
N GLU A 46 -4.39 23.25 -11.31
CA GLU A 46 -5.45 22.25 -11.43
C GLU A 46 -5.86 21.72 -10.03
N ASP A 47 -7.08 21.18 -9.94
CA ASP A 47 -7.58 20.56 -8.70
C ASP A 47 -7.10 19.11 -8.56
N SER A 48 -6.84 18.68 -7.33
CA SER A 48 -6.34 17.34 -7.01
C SER A 48 -7.39 16.42 -6.38
N GLU A 49 -8.65 16.83 -6.29
CA GLU A 49 -9.70 16.07 -5.60
C GLU A 49 -9.84 14.62 -6.11
N ASP A 50 -9.81 14.43 -7.43
CA ASP A 50 -9.96 13.11 -8.05
C ASP A 50 -8.75 12.20 -7.78
N LEU A 51 -7.54 12.75 -7.77
CA LEU A 51 -6.32 12.02 -7.40
C LEU A 51 -6.35 11.55 -5.96
N ILE A 52 -6.87 12.40 -5.05
CA ILE A 52 -7.04 12.06 -3.64
C ILE A 52 -8.05 10.91 -3.50
N LYS A 53 -9.21 10.99 -4.18
CA LYS A 53 -10.22 9.91 -4.18
C LYS A 53 -9.64 8.60 -4.72
N GLU A 54 -8.89 8.64 -5.81
CA GLU A 54 -8.25 7.45 -6.37
C GLU A 54 -7.26 6.83 -5.39
N ALA A 55 -6.36 7.63 -4.81
CA ALA A 55 -5.38 7.15 -3.84
C ALA A 55 -6.04 6.53 -2.59
N VAL A 56 -7.10 7.15 -2.07
CA VAL A 56 -7.88 6.59 -0.96
C VAL A 56 -8.50 5.25 -1.34
N ASN A 57 -9.09 5.15 -2.54
CA ASN A 57 -9.67 3.90 -3.02
C ASN A 57 -8.63 2.78 -3.15
N LEU A 58 -7.42 3.09 -3.61
CA LEU A 58 -6.31 2.13 -3.67
C LEU A 58 -5.87 1.66 -2.28
N LEU A 59 -5.77 2.58 -1.31
CA LEU A 59 -5.38 2.28 0.08
C LEU A 59 -6.42 1.46 0.85
N VAL A 60 -7.71 1.67 0.56
CA VAL A 60 -8.80 0.91 1.18
C VAL A 60 -8.88 -0.50 0.59
N LYS A 61 -8.66 -0.66 -0.72
CA LYS A 61 -8.68 -1.97 -1.38
C LYS A 61 -7.47 -2.85 -1.06
N SER A 62 -6.36 -2.25 -0.61
CA SER A 62 -5.14 -2.99 -0.27
C SER A 62 -5.17 -3.59 1.15
N ARG A 63 -6.31 -3.61 1.84
CA ARG A 63 -6.47 -4.11 3.21
C ARG A 63 -7.45 -5.28 3.26
#